data_AF-A0AA93ANF7-F1
#
_entry.id   AF-A0AA93ANF7-F1
#
_cell.length_a   1.000
_cell.length_b   1.000
_cell.length_c   1.000
_cell.angle_alpha   90.00
_cell.angle_beta   90.00
_cell.angle_gamma   90.00
#
_symmetry.space_group_name_H-M   'P 1'
#
loop_
_entity.id
_entity.type
_entity.pdbx_description
1 polymer ?
#
loop_
_entity_poly.entity_id
_entity_poly.type
_entity_poly.pdbx_seq_one_letter_code
_entity_poly.pdbx_strand_id
1 'polypeptide(L)'
;MNKNIDHVPTLTLPLILIENSNGYSSQTRERKKIDISGFPEEIGAYVIRYQQHPIPRLIGTSPILKIGCTTDSFRKRFNNYNH
;
A
#
# COMPACT_ATOMS: atom_id res chain seq x y z
N MET A 1 -25.63 -4.00 22.97
CA MET A 1 -25.70 -4.80 21.72
C MET A 1 -24.32 -4.78 21.07
N ASN A 2 -23.60 -5.90 21.15
CA ASN A 2 -22.31 -6.08 20.49
C ASN A 2 -22.52 -6.17 18.97
N LYS A 3 -21.99 -5.21 18.24
CA LYS A 3 -21.66 -5.38 16.82
C LYS A 3 -20.22 -4.94 16.61
N ASN A 4 -19.29 -5.74 17.10
CA ASN A 4 -17.99 -5.85 16.43
C ASN A 4 -18.25 -6.56 15.11
N ILE A 5 -18.72 -5.80 14.13
CA ILE A 5 -18.51 -6.19 12.73
C ILE A 5 -17.07 -5.77 12.49
N ASP A 6 -16.13 -6.65 12.80
CA ASP A 6 -14.79 -6.55 12.25
C ASP A 6 -14.99 -6.56 10.73
N HIS A 7 -15.00 -5.37 10.12
CA HIS A 7 -15.07 -5.23 8.69
C HIS A 7 -13.77 -5.83 8.14
N VAL A 8 -13.83 -7.13 7.84
CA VAL A 8 -12.75 -7.83 7.17
C VAL A 8 -12.61 -7.15 5.81
N PRO A 9 -11.43 -6.61 5.47
CA PRO A 9 -11.21 -6.07 4.14
C PRO A 9 -11.55 -7.15 3.12
N THR A 10 -12.34 -6.78 2.10
CA THR A 10 -12.77 -7.70 1.04
C THR A 10 -11.59 -8.27 0.25
N LEU A 11 -10.42 -7.61 0.32
CA LEU A 11 -9.17 -8.05 -0.28
C LEU A 11 -7.98 -7.61 0.57
N THR A 12 -7.01 -8.51 0.76
CA THR A 12 -5.69 -8.19 1.31
C THR A 12 -4.63 -8.67 0.34
N LEU A 13 -3.75 -7.75 -0.08
CA LEU A 13 -2.65 -8.04 -1.00
C LEU A 13 -1.32 -7.82 -0.29
N PRO A 14 -0.34 -8.73 -0.44
CA PRO A 14 1.03 -8.44 -0.03
C PRO A 14 1.62 -7.34 -0.93
N LEU A 15 2.26 -6.34 -0.32
CA LEU A 15 3.01 -5.33 -1.06
C LEU A 15 4.42 -5.85 -1.35
N ILE A 16 4.61 -6.38 -2.55
CA ILE A 16 5.89 -6.92 -3.01
C ILE A 16 6.69 -5.80 -3.66
N LEU A 17 7.96 -5.68 -3.27
CA LEU A 17 8.90 -4.74 -3.86
C LEU A 17 9.78 -5.44 -4.91
N ILE A 18 9.82 -4.89 -6.12
CA ILE A 18 10.58 -5.39 -7.27
C ILE A 18 11.65 -4.39 -7.70
N GLU A 19 12.61 -4.85 -8.48
CA GLU A 19 13.67 -4.02 -9.03
C GLU A 19 13.14 -2.97 -10.03
N ASN A 20 13.73 -1.78 -10.01
CA ASN A 20 13.49 -0.75 -11.03
C ASN A 20 14.58 -0.79 -12.10
N SER A 21 14.65 -1.91 -12.83
CA SER A 21 15.63 -2.10 -13.92
C SER A 21 15.57 -1.01 -15.00
N ASN A 22 14.40 -0.37 -15.15
CA ASN A 22 14.15 0.69 -16.14
C ASN A 22 14.41 2.11 -15.62
N GLY A 23 15.04 2.29 -14.45
CA GLY A 23 15.38 3.61 -13.93
C GLY A 23 16.35 4.37 -14.86
N TYR A 24 16.13 5.67 -15.06
CA TYR A 24 16.96 6.51 -15.94
C TYR A 24 18.32 6.88 -15.35
N SER A 25 18.41 7.00 -14.02
CA SER A 25 19.64 7.27 -13.25
C SER A 25 19.96 6.12 -12.30
N SER A 26 21.21 6.03 -11.82
CA SER A 26 21.62 5.09 -10.77
C SER A 26 20.71 5.18 -9.54
N GLN A 27 20.48 6.41 -9.06
CA GLN A 27 19.57 6.68 -7.94
C GLN A 27 18.16 6.15 -8.18
N THR A 28 17.61 6.31 -9.39
CA THR A 28 16.28 5.76 -9.70
C THR A 28 16.26 4.23 -9.85
N ARG A 29 17.37 3.61 -10.29
CA ARG A 29 17.49 2.15 -10.40
C ARG A 29 17.61 1.47 -9.03
N GLU A 30 18.24 2.15 -8.07
CA GLU A 30 18.34 1.70 -6.68
C GLU A 30 16.98 1.69 -5.96
N ARG A 31 16.04 2.55 -6.36
CA ARG A 31 14.69 2.56 -5.83
C ARG A 31 13.95 1.28 -6.23
N LYS A 32 13.32 0.62 -5.27
CA LYS A 32 12.40 -0.49 -5.55
C LYS A 32 11.02 0.04 -5.94
N LYS A 33 10.33 -0.69 -6.81
CA LYS A 33 8.94 -0.44 -7.22
C LYS A 33 8.00 -1.41 -6.53
N ILE A 34 6.76 -1.00 -6.35
CA ILE A 34 5.67 -1.89 -5.93
C ILE A 34 5.23 -2.70 -7.15
N ASP A 35 5.17 -4.03 -7.03
CA ASP A 35 4.46 -4.86 -8.00
C ASP A 35 2.95 -4.63 -7.89
N ILE A 36 2.37 -4.06 -8.94
CA ILE A 36 0.95 -3.70 -9.01
C ILE A 36 0.13 -4.70 -9.86
N SER A 37 0.74 -5.82 -10.29
CA SER A 37 0.10 -6.78 -11.20
C SER A 37 -1.23 -7.34 -10.65
N GLY A 38 -1.30 -7.58 -9.35
CA GLY A 38 -2.50 -8.06 -8.65
C GLY A 38 -3.47 -6.99 -8.16
N PHE A 39 -3.23 -5.70 -8.46
CA PHE A 39 -4.07 -4.62 -7.94
C PHE A 39 -5.37 -4.46 -8.76
N PRO A 40 -6.53 -4.31 -8.10
CA PRO A 40 -7.82 -4.17 -8.77
C PRO A 40 -7.97 -2.83 -9.50
N GLU A 41 -8.80 -2.83 -10.55
CA GLU A 41 -9.17 -1.63 -11.32
C GLU A 41 -10.44 -0.96 -10.77
N GLU A 42 -10.50 -0.79 -9.44
CA GLU A 42 -11.69 -0.27 -8.74
C GLU A 42 -11.36 0.96 -7.89
N ILE A 43 -12.38 1.76 -7.61
CA ILE A 43 -12.32 2.86 -6.64
C ILE A 43 -12.53 2.34 -5.21
N GLY A 44 -12.07 3.09 -4.21
CA GLY A 44 -12.35 2.74 -2.82
C GLY A 44 -11.31 3.24 -1.83
N ALA A 45 -11.37 2.71 -0.61
CA ALA A 45 -10.44 3.00 0.47
C ALA A 45 -9.42 1.88 0.67
N TYR A 46 -8.23 2.21 1.16
CA TYR A 46 -7.17 1.25 1.45
C TYR A 46 -6.41 1.61 2.73
N VAL A 47 -5.80 0.58 3.32
CA VAL A 47 -4.90 0.70 4.48
C VAL A 47 -3.61 -0.05 4.18
N ILE A 48 -2.48 0.66 4.19
CA ILE A 48 -1.14 0.06 4.11
C ILE A 48 -0.67 -0.22 5.53
N ARG A 49 -0.25 -1.46 5.79
CA ARG A 49 0.20 -1.94 7.10
C ARG A 49 1.54 -2.65 6.97
N TYR A 50 2.36 -2.54 8.01
CA TYR A 50 3.51 -3.41 8.20
C TYR A 50 3.06 -4.73 8.83
N GLN A 51 3.65 -5.84 8.40
CA GLN A 51 3.36 -7.15 8.97
C GLN A 51 4.02 -7.33 10.35
N GLN A 52 5.26 -6.87 10.51
CA GLN A 52 6.08 -7.13 11.70
C GLN A 52 6.60 -5.86 12.40
N HIS A 53 6.46 -4.69 11.78
CA HIS A 53 7.07 -3.46 12.28
C HIS A 53 6.01 -2.41 12.66
N PRO A 54 5.77 -2.16 13.96
CA PRO A 54 4.96 -1.03 14.38
C PRO A 54 5.77 0.27 14.33
N ILE A 55 5.16 1.35 13.83
CA ILE A 55 5.77 2.68 13.82
C ILE A 55 5.37 3.50 15.06
N PRO A 56 6.29 4.26 15.67
CA PRO A 56 5.95 5.21 16.73
C PRO A 56 4.96 6.27 16.23
N ARG A 57 3.97 6.60 17.06
CA ARG A 57 3.00 7.67 16.83
C ARG A 57 3.09 8.67 17.97
N LEU A 58 2.43 9.82 17.81
CA LEU A 58 2.32 10.83 18.87
C LEU A 58 1.75 10.24 20.17
N ILE A 59 0.81 9.29 20.03
CA ILE A 59 0.26 8.50 21.14
C ILE A 59 0.34 7.02 20.75
N GLY A 60 1.29 6.30 21.35
CA GLY A 60 1.46 4.86 21.18
C GLY A 60 2.16 4.44 19.89
N THR A 61 1.89 3.23 19.44
CA THR A 61 2.46 2.64 18.22
C THR A 61 1.35 2.11 17.32
N SER A 62 1.61 2.02 16.01
CA SER A 62 0.63 1.49 15.06
C SER A 62 1.30 0.68 13.97
N PRO A 63 0.73 -0.47 13.54
CA PRO A 63 1.18 -1.17 12.35
C PRO A 63 0.73 -0.48 11.06
N ILE A 64 -0.16 0.52 11.13
CA ILE A 64 -0.69 1.22 9.96
C ILE A 64 0.32 2.28 9.51
N LEU A 65 0.86 2.11 8.31
CA LEU A 65 1.69 3.11 7.65
C LEU A 65 0.83 4.24 7.09
N LYS A 66 -0.20 3.90 6.31
CA LYS A 66 -1.03 4.87 5.58
C LYS A 66 -2.48 4.40 5.46
N ILE A 67 -3.41 5.34 5.53
CA ILE A 67 -4.80 5.18 5.12
C ILE A 67 -5.05 6.15 3.96
N GLY A 68 -5.83 5.73 2.96
CA GLY A 68 -6.18 6.59 1.84
C GLY A 68 -7.36 6.06 1.04
N CYS A 69 -7.72 6.79 0.00
CA CYS A 69 -8.70 6.38 -0.98
C CYS A 69 -8.22 6.69 -2.41
N THR A 70 -8.90 6.10 -3.39
CA THR A 70 -8.74 6.36 -4.82
C THR A 70 -10.10 6.51 -5.47
N THR A 71 -10.21 7.45 -6.41
CA THR A 71 -11.43 7.74 -7.19
C THR A 71 -11.31 7.34 -8.66
N ASP A 72 -10.19 6.70 -9.05
CA ASP A 72 -9.97 6.20 -10.41
C ASP A 72 -9.75 4.69 -10.39
N SER A 73 -8.57 4.23 -9.95
CA SER A 73 -8.37 2.81 -9.62
C SER A 73 -7.27 2.59 -8.58
N PHE A 74 -7.29 1.44 -7.90
CA PHE A 74 -6.18 1.04 -7.01
C PHE A 74 -4.89 0.84 -7.80
N ARG A 75 -4.92 0.17 -8.96
CA ARG A 75 -3.71 -0.01 -9.80
C ARG A 75 -3.07 1.34 -10.15
N LYS A 76 -3.84 2.30 -10.66
CA LYS A 76 -3.33 3.64 -10.99
C LYS A 76 -2.82 4.40 -9.76
N ARG A 77 -3.56 4.35 -8.65
CA ARG A 77 -3.14 4.99 -7.39
C ARG A 77 -1.81 4.44 -6.91
N PHE A 78 -1.61 3.13 -6.95
CA PHE A 78 -0.37 2.52 -6.49
C PHE A 78 0.77 2.66 -7.50
N ASN A 79 0.47 2.73 -8.79
CA ASN A 79 1.46 3.09 -9.81
C ASN A 79 2.08 4.48 -9.56
N ASN A 80 1.33 5.41 -8.97
CA ASN A 80 1.88 6.72 -8.58
C ASN A 80 2.89 6.68 -7.43
N TYR A 81 3.09 5.54 -6.75
CA TYR A 81 4.23 5.37 -5.85
C TYR A 81 5.50 4.92 -6.58
N ASN A 82 5.39 4.51 -7.84
CA ASN A 82 6.49 3.99 -8.66
C ASN A 82 7.22 5.08 -9.48
N HIS A 83 6.98 6.37 -9.21
CA HIS A 83 7.68 7.52 -9.81
C HIS A 83 9.13 7.61 -9.35
#